data_AF-A0A6G2KFV8-F1
#
_entry.id   AF-A0A6G2KFV8-F1
#
_cell.length_a   1.000
_cell.length_b   1.000
_cell.length_c   1.000
_cell.angle_alpha   90.00
_cell.angle_beta   90.00
_cell.angle_gamma   90.00
#
_symmetry.space_group_name_H-M   'P 1'
#
loop_
_entity.id
_entity.type
_entity.pdbx_description
1 polymer ?
#
loop_
_entity_poly.entity_id
_entity_poly.type
_entity_poly.pdbx_seq_one_letter_code
_entity_poly.pdbx_strand_id
1 'polypeptide(L)'
;MEHQYIDGHDTCTSYNMRQNRTICILACMVGVTIILLSISIQNDSLLNGAHAGYMVSLKPDIVYSGTALLQAIASYDVLGILGVYAYATDKIDDKYNQVRKSKSVPGVYNEMRLYMLDLINMERSRAGLDPVVLGYNTAAQRHADSMLQNCFAGHWGINGLKPYMRYSLAGGYHPNGENVSGLEFCIEESHGYLPKGPLPEELEETMEGFMNSPGHRANILNPHNYAVNIGLAWDSYNIKVVQHFESNYVRFIEYPDIRNGVLTMSGSAVNSAALKPNNLQVQIYYDPTPHVLTLGQTSRTFCYNFGEIVTALRPPLDAGYYYTTDIFTTTGGGDRCPDPYDIPALAPAPTSPSDAYQLFLEAVDNISYAAPATNPWTDADVMYTSGDLFEVEADISSIIHRHGSGVYSIVVWGIAHGETAQIAEVALFYDAVLGGTYHWLDDLHWNTFRGKLTRIVNVDTLEIDDKLYRLALIDVPPSYDAAYHNATNIVQNACLPDSIVHVHIDRGQMDAPVHAQVWCKDIHLQSALLDGGHVDFDFVQCRATELKGDWVRCP
;
A
#
# COMPACT_ATOMS: atom_id res chain seq x y z
N MET A 1 -31.14 24.19 -63.65
CA MET A 1 -29.90 24.61 -64.32
C MET A 1 -28.89 24.92 -63.24
N GLU A 2 -27.65 24.52 -63.49
CA GLU A 2 -26.43 24.69 -62.68
C GLU A 2 -26.28 23.80 -61.43
N HIS A 3 -25.67 22.64 -61.68
CA HIS A 3 -24.74 22.02 -60.74
C HIS A 3 -23.43 22.83 -60.75
N GLN A 4 -22.93 23.19 -59.56
CA GLN A 4 -21.52 23.48 -59.34
C GLN A 4 -20.99 22.52 -58.26
N TYR A 5 -19.84 21.92 -58.59
CA TYR A 5 -19.01 21.06 -57.76
C TYR A 5 -18.35 21.86 -56.62
N ILE A 6 -18.30 21.29 -55.42
CA ILE A 6 -17.23 21.51 -54.44
C ILE A 6 -16.88 20.13 -53.86
N ASP A 7 -15.61 19.74 -53.97
CA ASP A 7 -15.01 18.53 -53.40
C ASP A 7 -15.21 18.46 -51.88
N GLY A 8 -15.80 17.36 -51.41
CA GLY A 8 -15.86 17.00 -49.99
C GLY A 8 -14.80 15.95 -49.68
N HIS A 9 -13.87 16.28 -48.79
CA HIS A 9 -12.93 15.33 -48.21
C HIS A 9 -13.70 14.32 -47.33
N ASP A 10 -13.68 13.04 -47.72
CA ASP A 10 -14.05 11.92 -46.85
C ASP A 10 -12.98 11.75 -45.77
N THR A 11 -13.31 12.08 -44.51
CA THR A 11 -12.51 11.68 -43.35
C THR A 11 -13.14 10.44 -42.70
N CYS A 12 -12.70 9.26 -43.13
CA CYS A 12 -12.82 8.04 -42.33
C CYS A 12 -11.71 8.03 -41.26
N THR A 13 -12.01 8.40 -40.03
CA THR A 13 -11.13 8.11 -38.89
C THR A 13 -11.24 6.63 -38.55
N SER A 14 -10.23 5.84 -38.95
CA SER A 14 -10.07 4.45 -38.54
C SER A 14 -9.58 4.40 -37.10
N TYR A 15 -10.44 4.01 -36.15
CA TYR A 15 -10.02 3.56 -34.82
C TYR A 15 -9.69 2.07 -34.91
N ASN A 16 -8.43 1.70 -34.68
CA ASN A 16 -7.95 0.33 -34.81
C ASN A 16 -8.19 -0.40 -33.47
N MET A 17 -9.38 -0.97 -33.28
CA MET A 17 -9.67 -1.88 -32.16
C MET A 17 -9.26 -3.30 -32.54
N ARG A 18 -8.24 -3.84 -31.86
CA ARG A 18 -7.99 -5.30 -31.87
C ARG A 18 -9.09 -5.99 -31.05
N GLN A 19 -10.23 -6.25 -31.69
CA GLN A 19 -11.03 -7.49 -31.68
C GLN A 19 -12.45 -7.23 -32.24
N ASN A 20 -12.64 -7.56 -33.53
CA ASN A 20 -13.88 -7.96 -34.24
C ASN A 20 -15.26 -7.38 -33.81
N ARG A 21 -15.41 -6.06 -33.65
CA ARG A 21 -16.71 -5.38 -33.76
C ARG A 21 -16.56 -4.04 -34.48
N THR A 22 -17.19 -3.91 -35.65
CA THR A 22 -17.18 -2.66 -36.44
C THR A 22 -18.46 -1.88 -36.16
N ILE A 23 -18.35 -0.67 -35.60
CA ILE A 23 -19.46 0.29 -35.49
C ILE A 23 -19.18 1.40 -36.51
N CYS A 24 -20.08 1.59 -37.48
CA CYS A 24 -20.02 2.72 -38.42
C CYS A 24 -20.99 3.82 -37.96
N ILE A 25 -20.47 5.00 -37.62
CA ILE A 25 -21.27 6.18 -37.29
C ILE A 25 -21.18 7.14 -38.47
N LEU A 26 -22.31 7.44 -39.11
CA LEU A 26 -22.41 8.52 -40.09
C LEU A 26 -22.96 9.76 -39.36
N ALA A 27 -22.10 10.73 -39.06
CA ALA A 27 -22.50 12.01 -38.50
C ALA A 27 -22.28 13.10 -39.56
N CYS A 28 -23.31 13.91 -39.82
CA CYS A 28 -23.21 15.07 -40.70
C CYS A 28 -23.40 16.33 -39.86
N MET A 29 -22.39 17.20 -39.81
CA MET A 29 -22.46 18.46 -39.06
C MET A 29 -23.16 19.53 -39.91
N VAL A 30 -24.25 20.08 -39.40
CA VAL A 30 -24.80 21.36 -39.88
C VAL A 30 -24.99 22.27 -38.67
N GLY A 31 -23.98 23.11 -38.39
CA GLY A 31 -23.98 24.02 -37.23
C GLY A 31 -23.75 23.32 -35.88
N VAL A 32 -24.16 23.96 -34.78
CA VAL A 32 -23.91 23.53 -33.37
C VAL A 32 -24.93 22.46 -32.91
N THR A 33 -25.36 21.58 -33.81
CA THR A 33 -26.33 20.53 -33.46
C THR A 33 -25.94 19.23 -34.15
N ILE A 34 -25.69 18.20 -33.35
CA ILE A 34 -25.38 16.84 -33.82
C ILE A 34 -26.72 16.13 -34.07
N ILE A 35 -27.00 15.75 -35.32
CA ILE A 35 -28.14 14.92 -35.68
C ILE A 35 -27.64 13.50 -35.91
N LEU A 36 -27.99 12.57 -35.01
CA LEU A 36 -27.76 11.14 -35.19
C LEU A 36 -28.81 10.58 -36.16
N LEU A 37 -28.39 10.20 -37.36
CA LEU A 37 -29.31 9.77 -38.42
C LEU A 37 -29.54 8.24 -38.50
N SER A 38 -28.77 7.40 -37.82
CA SER A 38 -29.11 5.99 -37.53
C SER A 38 -27.98 5.26 -36.81
N ILE A 39 -28.34 4.22 -36.04
CA ILE A 39 -27.43 3.18 -35.55
C ILE A 39 -27.91 1.88 -36.18
N SER A 40 -27.05 1.19 -36.94
CA SER A 40 -27.33 -0.15 -37.44
C SER A 40 -26.43 -1.15 -36.71
N ILE A 41 -27.04 -2.07 -35.97
CA ILE A 41 -26.37 -3.21 -35.35
C ILE A 41 -26.74 -4.42 -36.20
N GLN A 42 -25.81 -4.94 -37.00
CA GLN A 42 -26.02 -6.22 -37.66
C GLN A 42 -25.75 -7.34 -36.66
N ASN A 43 -26.83 -7.90 -36.11
CA ASN A 43 -26.84 -9.26 -35.60
C ASN A 43 -27.72 -10.08 -36.55
N ASP A 44 -27.19 -11.20 -37.04
CA ASP A 44 -27.97 -12.22 -37.75
C ASP A 44 -29.00 -12.82 -36.78
N SER A 45 -30.21 -12.24 -36.76
CA SER A 45 -31.52 -12.90 -36.69
C SER A 45 -32.60 -11.97 -36.10
N LEU A 46 -33.67 -11.79 -36.88
CA LEU A 46 -35.06 -11.48 -36.49
C LEU A 46 -35.31 -10.29 -35.52
N LEU A 47 -35.79 -9.17 -36.07
CA LEU A 47 -37.16 -8.64 -35.82
C LEU A 47 -37.37 -7.28 -36.51
N ASN A 48 -38.46 -7.19 -37.28
CA ASN A 48 -39.03 -5.96 -37.84
C ASN A 48 -39.77 -5.18 -36.74
N GLY A 49 -39.61 -3.86 -36.69
CA GLY A 49 -40.48 -2.98 -35.90
C GLY A 49 -40.06 -1.52 -35.96
N ALA A 50 -40.88 -0.68 -36.61
CA ALA A 50 -40.72 0.77 -36.64
C ALA A 50 -41.20 1.40 -35.32
N HIS A 51 -40.44 2.32 -34.72
CA HIS A 51 -40.95 3.21 -33.67
C HIS A 51 -40.44 4.65 -33.82
N ALA A 52 -41.39 5.57 -33.63
CA ALA A 52 -41.30 7.01 -33.84
C ALA A 52 -40.49 7.72 -32.74
N GLY A 53 -39.72 8.75 -33.12
CA GLY A 53 -38.98 9.61 -32.20
C GLY A 53 -39.85 10.68 -31.55
N TYR A 54 -39.59 10.95 -30.27
CA TYR A 54 -40.09 12.13 -29.54
C TYR A 54 -38.92 13.04 -29.15
N MET A 55 -39.09 14.36 -29.32
CA MET A 55 -38.17 15.39 -28.84
C MET A 55 -38.58 15.87 -27.43
N VAL A 56 -37.60 15.99 -26.52
CA VAL A 56 -37.77 16.73 -25.26
C VAL A 56 -36.72 17.84 -25.21
N SER A 57 -37.16 19.07 -24.93
CA SER A 57 -36.30 20.24 -24.75
C SER A 57 -36.19 20.58 -23.26
N LEU A 58 -34.98 20.52 -22.70
CA LEU A 58 -34.70 21.04 -21.35
C LEU A 58 -34.06 22.42 -21.45
N LYS A 59 -34.48 23.35 -20.58
CA LYS A 59 -33.97 24.73 -20.54
C LYS A 59 -32.65 24.81 -19.75
N PRO A 60 -31.68 25.61 -20.19
CA PRO A 60 -30.30 25.56 -19.70
C PRO A 60 -30.05 26.18 -18.30
N ASP A 61 -31.04 26.87 -17.69
CA ASP A 61 -30.76 27.78 -16.55
C ASP A 61 -31.48 27.44 -15.23
N ILE A 62 -31.74 26.17 -14.91
CA ILE A 62 -32.38 25.78 -13.63
C ILE A 62 -31.49 24.82 -12.83
N VAL A 63 -31.28 25.14 -11.55
CA VAL A 63 -30.66 24.25 -10.54
C VAL A 63 -31.75 23.43 -9.86
N TYR A 64 -31.68 22.10 -9.94
CA TYR A 64 -32.64 21.20 -9.29
C TYR A 64 -32.13 20.78 -7.89
N SER A 65 -32.90 21.04 -6.83
CA SER A 65 -32.61 20.54 -5.48
C SER A 65 -33.01 19.07 -5.32
N GLY A 66 -32.26 18.29 -4.52
CA GLY A 66 -32.24 16.83 -4.50
C GLY A 66 -33.57 16.06 -4.36
N THR A 67 -34.64 16.67 -3.85
CA THR A 67 -35.97 16.01 -3.77
C THR A 67 -36.75 16.06 -5.09
N ALA A 68 -36.49 17.03 -5.96
CA ALA A 68 -37.10 17.10 -7.30
C ALA A 68 -36.44 16.12 -8.29
N LEU A 69 -35.16 15.76 -8.06
CA LEU A 69 -34.38 14.82 -8.87
C LEU A 69 -34.89 13.37 -8.70
N LEU A 70 -35.24 12.98 -7.47
CA LEU A 70 -35.81 11.66 -7.16
C LEU A 70 -37.20 11.43 -7.76
N GLN A 71 -38.02 12.49 -7.89
CA GLN A 71 -39.31 12.38 -8.57
C GLN A 71 -39.17 12.30 -10.10
N ALA A 72 -38.09 12.85 -10.67
CA ALA A 72 -37.81 12.74 -12.11
C ALA A 72 -37.25 11.36 -12.50
N ILE A 73 -36.41 10.76 -11.64
CA ILE A 73 -35.82 9.42 -11.84
C ILE A 73 -36.88 8.30 -11.77
N ALA A 74 -37.98 8.51 -11.03
CA ALA A 74 -39.03 7.52 -10.89
C ALA A 74 -39.93 7.33 -12.14
N SER A 75 -39.67 8.03 -13.26
CA SER A 75 -40.58 7.98 -14.42
C SER A 75 -40.01 7.75 -15.81
N TYR A 76 -38.69 7.78 -16.11
CA TYR A 76 -38.21 7.48 -17.48
C TYR A 76 -36.80 6.89 -17.62
N ASP A 77 -36.65 6.11 -18.71
CA ASP A 77 -35.58 5.20 -19.13
C ASP A 77 -34.15 5.75 -19.28
N VAL A 78 -33.20 4.88 -18.93
CA VAL A 78 -31.79 4.60 -19.31
C VAL A 78 -30.94 5.64 -20.08
N LEU A 79 -31.51 6.51 -20.92
CA LEU A 79 -30.76 7.51 -21.71
C LEU A 79 -30.36 8.77 -20.92
N GLY A 80 -31.05 9.08 -19.82
CA GLY A 80 -30.67 10.20 -18.93
C GLY A 80 -29.37 9.96 -18.16
N ILE A 81 -29.00 8.70 -17.93
CA ILE A 81 -27.80 8.31 -17.17
C ILE A 81 -26.54 8.59 -18.00
N LEU A 82 -26.59 8.38 -19.31
CA LEU A 82 -25.44 8.58 -20.22
C LEU A 82 -25.10 10.06 -20.43
N GLY A 83 -26.10 10.95 -20.47
CA GLY A 83 -25.87 12.39 -20.65
C GLY A 83 -25.22 13.06 -19.42
N VAL A 84 -25.55 12.58 -18.22
CA VAL A 84 -24.93 13.06 -16.98
C VAL A 84 -23.49 12.51 -16.84
N TYR A 85 -23.25 11.27 -17.27
CA TYR A 85 -21.91 10.69 -17.33
C TYR A 85 -21.00 11.46 -18.31
N ALA A 86 -21.49 11.75 -19.51
CA ALA A 86 -20.72 12.46 -20.55
C ALA A 86 -20.39 13.92 -20.18
N TYR A 87 -21.29 14.64 -19.49
CA TYR A 87 -21.01 16.01 -19.04
C TYR A 87 -20.03 16.06 -17.86
N ALA A 88 -20.05 15.05 -16.99
CA ALA A 88 -19.08 14.91 -15.92
C ALA A 88 -17.68 14.57 -16.47
N THR A 89 -17.57 13.69 -17.47
CA THR A 89 -16.29 13.35 -18.11
C THR A 89 -15.68 14.54 -18.86
N ASP A 90 -16.48 15.34 -19.57
CA ASP A 90 -15.99 16.50 -20.35
C ASP A 90 -15.40 17.61 -19.45
N LYS A 91 -15.99 17.84 -18.27
CA LYS A 91 -15.45 18.78 -17.26
C LYS A 91 -14.22 18.24 -16.53
N ILE A 92 -14.06 16.92 -16.44
CA ILE A 92 -12.86 16.27 -15.90
C ILE A 92 -11.71 16.38 -16.91
N ASP A 93 -11.99 16.16 -18.21
CA ASP A 93 -11.00 16.24 -19.29
C ASP A 93 -10.40 17.64 -19.47
N ASP A 94 -11.21 18.69 -19.40
CA ASP A 94 -10.73 20.08 -19.50
C ASP A 94 -9.81 20.47 -18.33
N LYS A 95 -10.06 19.92 -17.14
CA LYS A 95 -9.22 20.11 -15.96
C LYS A 95 -7.93 19.27 -16.05
N TYR A 96 -8.02 18.07 -16.63
CA TYR A 96 -6.93 17.11 -16.79
C TYR A 96 -5.91 17.54 -17.86
N ASN A 97 -6.36 18.14 -18.96
CA ASN A 97 -5.48 18.67 -20.00
C ASN A 97 -4.59 19.84 -19.52
N GLN A 98 -4.98 20.55 -18.47
CA GLN A 98 -4.12 21.54 -17.80
C GLN A 98 -3.10 20.91 -16.83
N VAL A 99 -3.33 19.69 -16.35
CA VAL A 99 -2.46 18.94 -15.40
C VAL A 99 -1.23 18.34 -16.08
N ARG A 100 -1.25 18.16 -17.41
CA ARG A 100 -0.11 17.66 -18.23
C ARG A 100 1.20 18.46 -18.07
N LYS A 101 1.20 19.61 -17.38
CA LYS A 101 2.39 20.45 -17.13
C LYS A 101 2.73 20.71 -15.66
N SER A 102 2.06 20.12 -14.68
CA SER A 102 2.35 20.41 -13.26
C SER A 102 2.52 19.15 -12.41
N LYS A 103 3.54 19.17 -11.54
CA LYS A 103 3.70 18.28 -10.38
C LYS A 103 2.35 17.92 -9.74
N SER A 104 2.20 16.64 -9.42
CA SER A 104 1.12 15.99 -8.66
C SER A 104 0.22 16.92 -7.85
N VAL A 105 -1.06 17.02 -8.23
CA VAL A 105 -2.09 17.68 -7.41
C VAL A 105 -2.75 16.62 -6.51
N PRO A 106 -2.69 16.72 -5.17
CA PRO A 106 -3.21 15.71 -4.24
C PRO A 106 -4.66 15.26 -4.45
N GLY A 107 -5.52 16.11 -5.05
CA GLY A 107 -6.92 15.77 -5.33
C GLY A 107 -7.11 14.64 -6.35
N VAL A 108 -6.27 14.58 -7.38
CA VAL A 108 -6.39 13.57 -8.46
C VAL A 108 -6.08 12.17 -7.94
N TYR A 109 -5.09 12.03 -7.07
CA TYR A 109 -4.75 10.73 -6.46
C TYR A 109 -5.91 10.15 -5.65
N ASN A 110 -6.59 11.00 -4.87
CA ASN A 110 -7.71 10.53 -4.05
C ASN A 110 -8.91 10.10 -4.91
N GLU A 111 -9.23 10.87 -5.95
CA GLU A 111 -10.28 10.51 -6.92
C GLU A 111 -10.00 9.17 -7.60
N MET A 112 -8.76 8.96 -8.06
CA MET A 112 -8.36 7.70 -8.73
C MET A 112 -8.33 6.50 -7.78
N ARG A 113 -7.94 6.67 -6.51
CA ARG A 113 -8.03 5.61 -5.50
C ARG A 113 -9.47 5.20 -5.23
N LEU A 114 -10.38 6.17 -5.10
CA LEU A 114 -11.81 5.89 -4.94
C LEU A 114 -12.40 5.20 -6.16
N TYR A 115 -12.00 5.61 -7.35
CA TYR A 115 -12.42 4.94 -8.58
C TYR A 115 -11.93 3.48 -8.66
N MET A 116 -10.66 3.22 -8.31
CA MET A 116 -10.14 1.86 -8.23
C MET A 116 -10.86 1.02 -7.14
N LEU A 117 -11.21 1.63 -6.00
CA LEU A 117 -12.04 0.98 -4.99
C LEU A 117 -13.43 0.59 -5.53
N ASP A 118 -14.07 1.46 -6.31
CA ASP A 118 -15.36 1.17 -6.94
C ASP A 118 -15.26 0.00 -7.91
N LEU A 119 -14.19 -0.08 -8.72
CA LEU A 119 -13.94 -1.22 -9.61
C LEU A 119 -13.77 -2.53 -8.82
N ILE A 120 -12.99 -2.52 -7.73
CA ILE A 120 -12.82 -3.67 -6.83
C ILE A 120 -14.17 -4.12 -6.26
N ASN A 121 -14.96 -3.17 -5.73
CA ASN A 121 -16.24 -3.47 -5.10
C ASN A 121 -17.32 -3.91 -6.11
N MET A 122 -17.22 -3.50 -7.37
CA MET A 122 -18.07 -4.00 -8.45
C MET A 122 -17.83 -5.50 -8.70
N GLU A 123 -16.57 -5.93 -8.75
CA GLU A 123 -16.22 -7.35 -8.88
C GLU A 123 -16.63 -8.18 -7.66
N ARG A 124 -16.41 -7.64 -6.45
CA ARG A 124 -16.86 -8.30 -5.21
C ARG A 124 -18.38 -8.44 -5.16
N SER A 125 -19.13 -7.41 -5.58
CA SER A 125 -20.60 -7.47 -5.67
C SER A 125 -21.07 -8.50 -6.70
N ARG A 126 -20.42 -8.60 -7.87
CA ARG A 126 -20.69 -9.65 -8.87
C ARG A 126 -20.49 -11.06 -8.31
N ALA A 127 -19.56 -11.22 -7.36
CA ALA A 127 -19.29 -12.48 -6.66
C ALA A 127 -20.18 -12.70 -5.41
N GLY A 128 -21.07 -11.76 -5.07
CA GLY A 128 -21.92 -11.84 -3.87
C GLY A 128 -21.18 -11.63 -2.55
N LEU A 129 -20.04 -10.93 -2.59
CA LEU A 129 -19.22 -10.62 -1.42
C LEU A 129 -19.50 -9.20 -0.90
N ASP A 130 -19.27 -9.00 0.39
CA ASP A 130 -19.35 -7.67 1.01
C ASP A 130 -18.28 -6.72 0.43
N PRO A 131 -18.60 -5.42 0.25
CA PRO A 131 -17.64 -4.45 -0.23
C PRO A 131 -16.52 -4.24 0.80
N VAL A 132 -15.31 -3.99 0.32
CA VAL A 132 -14.19 -3.51 1.15
C VAL A 132 -14.22 -1.99 1.26
N VAL A 133 -13.62 -1.48 2.32
CA VAL A 133 -13.41 -0.03 2.52
C VAL A 133 -11.99 0.39 2.11
N LEU A 134 -11.78 1.67 1.83
CA LEU A 134 -10.43 2.21 1.64
C LEU A 134 -9.67 2.19 2.98
N GLY A 135 -8.49 1.57 2.99
CA GLY A 135 -7.59 1.58 4.13
C GLY A 135 -6.68 2.82 4.17
N TYR A 136 -5.94 2.96 5.28
CA TYR A 136 -5.05 4.11 5.53
C TYR A 136 -3.57 3.71 5.66
N ASN A 137 -3.24 2.43 5.52
CA ASN A 137 -1.87 1.94 5.56
C ASN A 137 -1.11 2.44 4.31
N THR A 138 0.06 3.03 4.52
CA THR A 138 0.83 3.71 3.47
C THR A 138 1.71 2.78 2.63
N ALA A 139 1.85 1.50 3.01
CA ALA A 139 2.74 0.55 2.35
C ALA A 139 2.47 0.41 0.84
N ALA A 140 1.19 0.34 0.45
CA ALA A 140 0.81 0.20 -0.95
C ALA A 140 1.28 1.41 -1.79
N GLN A 141 1.08 2.62 -1.28
CA GLN A 141 1.49 3.85 -1.99
C GLN A 141 3.01 3.95 -2.10
N ARG A 142 3.72 3.68 -1.00
CA ARG A 142 5.19 3.68 -0.96
C ARG A 142 5.78 2.69 -1.94
N HIS A 143 5.19 1.50 -2.03
CA HIS A 143 5.62 0.48 -3.00
C HIS A 143 5.34 0.89 -4.44
N ALA A 144 4.17 1.49 -4.73
CA ALA A 144 3.86 2.03 -6.05
C ALA A 144 4.87 3.12 -6.48
N ASP A 145 5.19 4.05 -5.58
CA ASP A 145 6.17 5.11 -5.82
C ASP A 145 7.57 4.53 -6.06
N SER A 146 7.98 3.56 -5.25
CA SER A 146 9.26 2.86 -5.40
C SER A 146 9.38 2.13 -6.73
N MET A 147 8.32 1.41 -7.15
CA MET A 147 8.27 0.71 -8.43
C MET A 147 8.37 1.66 -9.63
N LEU A 148 7.75 2.85 -9.55
CA LEU A 148 7.86 3.85 -10.60
C LEU A 148 9.26 4.46 -10.63
N GLN A 149 9.78 4.88 -9.47
CA GLN A 149 11.09 5.54 -9.35
C GLN A 149 12.26 4.63 -9.75
N ASN A 150 12.16 3.34 -9.44
CA ASN A 150 13.24 2.37 -9.69
C ASN A 150 12.96 1.48 -10.90
N CYS A 151 11.89 1.74 -11.66
CA CYS A 151 11.57 1.02 -12.90
C CYS A 151 11.48 -0.50 -12.77
N PHE A 152 10.77 -1.00 -11.75
CA PHE A 152 10.45 -2.42 -11.62
C PHE A 152 8.97 -2.61 -11.32
N ALA A 153 8.46 -3.83 -11.44
CA ALA A 153 7.15 -4.21 -10.95
C ALA A 153 7.24 -5.61 -10.34
N GLY A 154 6.62 -5.82 -9.19
CA GLY A 154 6.64 -7.11 -8.49
C GLY A 154 6.37 -6.96 -6.99
N HIS A 155 6.23 -8.10 -6.31
CA HIS A 155 5.93 -8.12 -4.87
C HIS A 155 7.12 -7.75 -3.98
N TRP A 156 8.34 -8.02 -4.43
CA TRP A 156 9.55 -7.67 -3.72
C TRP A 156 9.91 -6.20 -3.94
N GLY A 157 10.18 -5.48 -2.87
CA GLY A 157 10.76 -4.14 -2.95
C GLY A 157 12.24 -4.21 -3.29
N ILE A 158 12.81 -3.15 -3.87
CA ILE A 158 14.25 -3.05 -4.14
C ILE A 158 15.11 -3.11 -2.86
N ASN A 159 14.49 -2.90 -1.70
CA ASN A 159 15.09 -3.04 -0.38
C ASN A 159 14.99 -4.47 0.20
N GLY A 160 14.51 -5.43 -0.59
CA GLY A 160 14.36 -6.82 -0.18
C GLY A 160 13.13 -7.08 0.71
N LEU A 161 12.27 -6.08 0.94
CA LEU A 161 11.06 -6.26 1.74
C LEU A 161 9.97 -6.97 0.95
N LYS A 162 9.27 -7.89 1.61
CA LYS A 162 8.04 -8.55 1.12
C LYS A 162 6.78 -7.74 1.48
N PRO A 163 5.61 -8.04 0.90
CA PRO A 163 4.39 -7.26 1.14
C PRO A 163 3.98 -7.18 2.61
N TYR A 164 3.91 -8.32 3.32
CA TYR A 164 3.55 -8.35 4.74
C TYR A 164 4.56 -7.60 5.63
N MET A 165 5.83 -7.59 5.23
CA MET A 165 6.85 -6.81 5.93
C MET A 165 6.56 -5.32 5.79
N ARG A 166 6.36 -4.82 4.56
CA ARG A 166 6.03 -3.40 4.32
C ARG A 166 4.74 -3.00 5.03
N TYR A 167 3.74 -3.89 5.02
CA TYR A 167 2.47 -3.70 5.72
C TYR A 167 2.67 -3.48 7.22
N SER A 168 3.40 -4.37 7.90
CA SER A 168 3.67 -4.24 9.33
C SER A 168 4.50 -3.02 9.68
N LEU A 169 5.47 -2.68 8.83
CA LEU A 169 6.26 -1.46 8.99
C LEU A 169 5.41 -0.18 8.90
N ALA A 170 4.38 -0.17 8.07
CA ALA A 170 3.40 0.90 8.00
C ALA A 170 2.31 0.81 9.10
N GLY A 171 2.52 0.01 10.15
CA GLY A 171 1.63 -0.13 11.30
C GLY A 171 0.53 -1.19 11.15
N GLY A 172 0.55 -1.95 10.06
CA GLY A 172 -0.38 -3.06 9.83
C GLY A 172 -0.12 -4.26 10.74
N TYR A 173 -1.16 -5.03 11.06
CA TYR A 173 -1.01 -6.25 11.86
C TYR A 173 -2.05 -7.33 11.57
N HIS A 174 -2.85 -7.12 10.52
CA HIS A 174 -3.83 -8.09 10.06
C HIS A 174 -3.28 -9.00 8.95
N PRO A 175 -3.88 -10.18 8.76
CA PRO A 175 -3.66 -10.97 7.55
C PRO A 175 -3.88 -10.09 6.32
N ASN A 176 -2.95 -10.14 5.38
CA ASN A 176 -2.94 -9.25 4.22
C ASN A 176 -2.54 -9.98 2.93
N GLY A 177 -2.90 -9.39 1.79
CA GLY A 177 -2.57 -9.90 0.46
C GLY A 177 -2.37 -8.77 -0.54
N GLU A 178 -1.42 -8.92 -1.44
CA GLU A 178 -1.04 -7.87 -2.41
C GLU A 178 -1.33 -8.29 -3.85
N ASN A 179 -1.87 -7.37 -4.65
CA ASN A 179 -1.82 -7.43 -6.12
C ASN A 179 -0.97 -6.26 -6.64
N VAL A 180 -0.16 -6.51 -7.65
CA VAL A 180 0.73 -5.51 -8.26
C VAL A 180 0.58 -5.53 -9.78
N SER A 181 0.48 -4.35 -10.39
CA SER A 181 0.50 -4.16 -11.84
C SER A 181 1.45 -3.02 -12.22
N GLY A 182 2.11 -3.18 -13.37
CA GLY A 182 2.98 -2.19 -13.99
C GLY A 182 4.04 -2.83 -14.88
N LEU A 183 4.77 -2.02 -15.64
CA LEU A 183 5.87 -2.53 -16.49
C LEU A 183 7.14 -2.78 -15.67
N GLU A 184 7.84 -3.89 -15.91
CA GLU A 184 9.03 -4.31 -15.16
C GLU A 184 10.35 -3.63 -15.61
N PHE A 185 10.29 -2.53 -16.35
CA PHE A 185 11.45 -1.80 -16.87
C PHE A 185 11.10 -0.32 -17.14
N CYS A 186 12.12 0.54 -17.35
CA CYS A 186 11.89 1.94 -17.73
C CYS A 186 11.55 2.04 -19.22
N ILE A 187 10.55 2.84 -19.57
CA ILE A 187 10.37 3.28 -20.95
C ILE A 187 11.24 4.52 -21.17
N GLU A 188 12.27 4.42 -22.02
CA GLU A 188 12.95 5.60 -22.55
C GLU A 188 12.14 6.17 -23.72
N GLU A 189 12.13 7.51 -23.87
CA GLU A 189 11.46 8.20 -24.99
C GLU A 189 11.96 7.71 -26.36
N SER A 190 13.21 7.24 -26.41
CA SER A 190 13.87 6.63 -27.58
C SER A 190 13.21 5.33 -28.04
N HIS A 191 12.43 4.65 -27.19
CA HIS A 191 11.84 3.35 -27.49
C HIS A 191 10.55 3.44 -28.34
N GLY A 192 10.04 4.65 -28.62
CA GLY A 192 8.91 4.84 -29.52
C GLY A 192 7.55 4.38 -28.98
N TYR A 193 7.42 4.20 -27.66
CA TYR A 193 6.13 3.90 -27.03
C TYR A 193 5.20 5.11 -27.08
N LEU A 194 3.91 4.84 -27.29
CA LEU A 194 2.88 5.86 -27.16
C LEU A 194 2.64 6.15 -25.67
N PRO A 195 2.34 7.40 -25.30
CA PRO A 195 1.89 7.72 -23.95
C PRO A 195 0.63 6.93 -23.58
N LYS A 196 0.47 6.65 -22.29
CA LYS A 196 -0.74 6.03 -21.73
C LYS A 196 -1.97 6.90 -21.97
N GLY A 197 -3.13 6.25 -22.00
CA GLY A 197 -4.44 6.88 -22.12
C GLY A 197 -4.84 7.66 -20.86
N PRO A 198 -6.09 8.13 -20.78
CA PRO A 198 -6.66 8.67 -19.54
C PRO A 198 -6.53 7.66 -18.39
N LEU A 199 -6.16 8.13 -17.20
CA LEU A 199 -5.97 7.26 -16.03
C LEU A 199 -7.17 6.35 -15.70
N PRO A 200 -8.44 6.79 -15.81
CA PRO A 200 -9.57 5.90 -15.58
C PRO A 200 -9.55 4.66 -16.50
N GLU A 201 -9.27 4.84 -17.79
CA GLU A 201 -9.18 3.74 -18.75
C GLU A 201 -8.04 2.78 -18.38
N GLU A 202 -6.88 3.32 -17.98
CA GLU A 202 -5.73 2.51 -17.52
C GLU A 202 -6.04 1.71 -16.24
N LEU A 203 -6.87 2.25 -15.34
CA LEU A 203 -7.32 1.55 -14.14
C LEU A 203 -8.35 0.46 -14.46
N GLU A 204 -9.25 0.70 -15.42
CA GLU A 204 -10.18 -0.32 -15.92
C GLU A 204 -9.41 -1.50 -16.56
N GLU A 205 -8.43 -1.20 -17.43
CA GLU A 205 -7.55 -2.21 -18.03
C GLU A 205 -6.75 -2.98 -16.96
N THR A 206 -6.23 -2.27 -15.95
CA THR A 206 -5.51 -2.89 -14.83
C THR A 206 -6.43 -3.83 -14.04
N MET A 207 -7.66 -3.42 -13.76
CA MET A 207 -8.63 -4.26 -13.06
C MET A 207 -9.00 -5.50 -13.87
N GLU A 208 -9.22 -5.36 -15.19
CA GLU A 208 -9.45 -6.49 -16.08
C GLU A 208 -8.25 -7.47 -16.04
N GLY A 209 -7.03 -6.95 -16.10
CA GLY A 209 -5.80 -7.73 -15.98
C GLY A 209 -5.71 -8.51 -14.65
N PHE A 210 -6.06 -7.86 -13.53
CA PHE A 210 -6.13 -8.56 -12.24
C PHE A 210 -7.20 -9.65 -12.22
N MET A 211 -8.39 -9.40 -12.76
CA MET A 211 -9.46 -10.40 -12.78
C MET A 211 -9.19 -11.58 -13.73
N ASN A 212 -8.38 -11.37 -14.78
CA ASN A 212 -7.93 -12.42 -15.67
C ASN A 212 -6.74 -13.23 -15.15
N SER A 213 -6.08 -12.78 -14.08
CA SER A 213 -5.02 -13.52 -13.38
C SER A 213 -5.61 -14.32 -12.21
N PRO A 214 -5.50 -15.66 -12.18
CA PRO A 214 -6.10 -16.49 -11.13
C PRO A 214 -5.69 -16.09 -9.70
N GLY A 215 -4.41 -15.77 -9.47
CA GLY A 215 -3.89 -15.36 -8.17
C GLY A 215 -4.43 -14.00 -7.73
N HIS A 216 -4.38 -13.00 -8.62
CA HIS A 216 -4.89 -11.65 -8.32
C HIS A 216 -6.40 -11.65 -8.09
N ARG A 217 -7.15 -12.40 -8.92
CA ARG A 217 -8.59 -12.62 -8.78
C ARG A 217 -8.93 -13.27 -7.44
N ALA A 218 -8.18 -14.29 -7.03
CA ALA A 218 -8.39 -14.96 -5.75
C ALA A 218 -8.20 -14.01 -4.56
N ASN A 219 -7.22 -13.11 -4.63
CA ASN A 219 -7.01 -12.08 -3.61
C ASN A 219 -8.17 -11.07 -3.56
N ILE A 220 -8.58 -10.49 -4.71
CA ILE A 220 -9.71 -9.52 -4.78
C ILE A 220 -11.00 -10.12 -4.22
N LEU A 221 -11.26 -11.39 -4.53
CA LEU A 221 -12.48 -12.11 -4.15
C LEU A 221 -12.32 -12.89 -2.83
N ASN A 222 -11.27 -12.64 -2.04
CA ASN A 222 -11.13 -13.27 -0.74
C ASN A 222 -12.22 -12.72 0.20
N PRO A 223 -13.10 -13.57 0.77
CA PRO A 223 -14.16 -13.15 1.69
C PRO A 223 -13.63 -12.59 3.01
N HIS A 224 -12.38 -12.88 3.37
CA HIS A 224 -11.75 -12.38 4.59
C HIS A 224 -11.27 -10.92 4.50
N ASN A 225 -11.26 -10.33 3.30
CA ASN A 225 -10.81 -8.95 3.13
C ASN A 225 -11.85 -7.97 3.65
N TYR A 226 -11.40 -7.03 4.48
CA TYR A 226 -12.22 -5.97 5.07
C TYR A 226 -11.88 -4.59 4.46
N ALA A 227 -10.60 -4.30 4.29
CA ALA A 227 -10.13 -3.06 3.69
C ALA A 227 -9.12 -3.32 2.57
N VAL A 228 -8.92 -2.33 1.72
CA VAL A 228 -7.87 -2.32 0.69
C VAL A 228 -7.13 -0.98 0.71
N ASN A 229 -5.81 -1.05 0.79
CA ASN A 229 -4.92 0.10 0.68
C ASN A 229 -4.44 0.19 -0.77
N ILE A 230 -4.68 1.33 -1.42
CA ILE A 230 -4.46 1.49 -2.87
C ILE A 230 -3.29 2.44 -3.11
N GLY A 231 -2.22 1.89 -3.68
CA GLY A 231 -1.07 2.64 -4.16
C GLY A 231 -1.16 2.90 -5.65
N LEU A 232 -1.00 4.15 -6.06
CA LEU A 232 -0.98 4.57 -7.46
C LEU A 232 0.25 5.44 -7.71
N ALA A 233 1.03 5.14 -8.73
CA ALA A 233 2.10 6.02 -9.20
C ALA A 233 2.18 5.94 -10.72
N TRP A 234 2.28 7.06 -11.42
CA TRP A 234 2.31 7.05 -12.89
C TRP A 234 3.17 8.18 -13.46
N ASP A 235 3.61 7.96 -14.69
CA ASP A 235 4.19 8.97 -15.56
C ASP A 235 3.47 8.98 -16.92
N SER A 236 4.10 9.50 -17.97
CA SER A 236 3.48 9.53 -19.31
C SER A 236 3.36 8.16 -19.98
N TYR A 237 4.11 7.16 -19.53
CA TYR A 237 4.29 5.88 -20.20
C TYR A 237 3.99 4.67 -19.30
N ASN A 238 3.96 4.87 -17.99
CA ASN A 238 3.81 3.80 -17.02
C ASN A 238 2.80 4.16 -15.93
N ILE A 239 2.09 3.14 -15.45
CA ILE A 239 1.24 3.21 -14.27
C ILE A 239 1.59 2.01 -13.38
N LYS A 240 1.76 2.29 -12.11
CA LYS A 240 2.00 1.34 -11.03
C LYS A 240 0.78 1.31 -10.16
N VAL A 241 0.19 0.13 -10.01
CA VAL A 241 -0.99 -0.09 -9.19
C VAL A 241 -0.69 -1.17 -8.19
N VAL A 242 -0.90 -0.86 -6.91
CA VAL A 242 -0.79 -1.79 -5.79
C VAL A 242 -2.13 -1.84 -5.08
N GLN A 243 -2.70 -3.03 -4.96
CA GLN A 243 -3.84 -3.30 -4.09
C GLN A 243 -3.34 -4.13 -2.91
N HIS A 244 -3.39 -3.57 -1.71
CA HIS A 244 -2.99 -4.27 -0.49
C HIS A 244 -4.21 -4.49 0.40
N PHE A 245 -4.78 -5.68 0.32
CA PHE A 245 -5.95 -6.08 1.09
C PHE A 245 -5.55 -6.47 2.49
N GLU A 246 -6.41 -6.17 3.46
CA GLU A 246 -6.25 -6.57 4.86
C GLU A 246 -7.58 -7.05 5.45
N SER A 247 -7.48 -8.06 6.31
CA SER A 247 -8.58 -8.49 7.19
C SER A 247 -8.68 -7.57 8.41
N ASN A 248 -9.59 -7.88 9.34
CA ASN A 248 -9.73 -7.12 10.59
C ASN A 248 -10.27 -8.02 11.71
N TYR A 249 -9.45 -8.96 12.21
CA TYR A 249 -9.91 -9.99 13.14
C TYR A 249 -9.34 -9.92 14.55
N VAL A 250 -8.31 -9.10 14.77
CA VAL A 250 -7.67 -8.92 16.08
C VAL A 250 -7.52 -7.44 16.39
N ARG A 251 -7.67 -7.06 17.65
CA ARG A 251 -7.22 -5.77 18.18
C ARG A 251 -6.21 -6.04 19.28
N PHE A 252 -4.96 -5.67 19.06
CA PHE A 252 -3.92 -5.78 20.08
C PHE A 252 -4.17 -4.77 21.21
N ILE A 253 -3.96 -5.23 22.45
CA ILE A 253 -3.86 -4.41 23.66
C ILE A 253 -2.38 -4.14 23.94
N GLU A 254 -1.57 -5.20 23.87
CA GLU A 254 -0.11 -5.12 23.78
C GLU A 254 0.31 -5.64 22.40
N TYR A 255 0.91 -4.76 21.61
CA TYR A 255 1.43 -5.10 20.30
C TYR A 255 2.57 -6.13 20.43
N PRO A 256 2.68 -7.13 19.53
CA PRO A 256 3.74 -8.12 19.60
C PRO A 256 5.13 -7.49 19.64
N ASP A 257 5.94 -7.89 20.60
CA ASP A 257 7.32 -7.41 20.77
C ASP A 257 8.20 -8.56 21.27
N ILE A 258 9.47 -8.53 20.88
CA ILE A 258 10.50 -9.45 21.34
C ILE A 258 11.57 -8.63 22.06
N ARG A 259 11.72 -8.84 23.37
CA ARG A 259 12.76 -8.17 24.17
C ARG A 259 13.56 -9.19 24.96
N ASN A 260 14.88 -9.11 24.83
CA ASN A 260 15.81 -10.02 25.49
C ASN A 260 15.44 -11.50 25.31
N GLY A 261 14.92 -11.84 24.12
CA GLY A 261 14.53 -13.19 23.77
C GLY A 261 13.12 -13.62 24.20
N VAL A 262 12.37 -12.77 24.87
CA VAL A 262 10.99 -13.05 25.27
C VAL A 262 10.02 -12.36 24.32
N LEU A 263 9.12 -13.13 23.71
CA LEU A 263 7.98 -12.62 22.94
C LEU A 263 6.82 -12.33 23.88
N THR A 264 6.28 -11.11 23.84
CA THR A 264 5.05 -10.72 24.55
C THR A 264 4.01 -10.18 23.58
N MET A 265 2.73 -10.50 23.82
CA MET A 265 1.59 -9.87 23.17
C MET A 265 0.28 -10.14 23.90
N SER A 266 -0.68 -9.24 23.76
CA SER A 266 -2.05 -9.47 24.22
C SER A 266 -3.05 -8.76 23.33
N GLY A 267 -4.26 -9.29 23.23
CA GLY A 267 -5.27 -8.72 22.33
C GLY A 267 -6.64 -9.35 22.50
N SER A 268 -7.53 -8.95 21.60
CA SER A 268 -8.90 -9.48 21.50
C SER A 268 -9.19 -9.90 20.06
N ALA A 269 -9.87 -11.03 19.87
CA ALA A 269 -10.56 -11.30 18.62
C ALA A 269 -11.73 -10.30 18.44
N VAL A 270 -11.99 -9.90 17.20
CA VAL A 270 -13.04 -8.95 16.81
C VAL A 270 -13.69 -9.37 15.48
N ASN A 271 -14.79 -8.70 15.10
CA ASN A 271 -15.48 -8.88 13.82
C ASN A 271 -15.79 -10.35 13.49
N SER A 272 -16.40 -11.05 14.45
CA SER A 272 -16.82 -12.46 14.34
C SER A 272 -15.68 -13.47 14.18
N ALA A 273 -14.43 -13.05 14.35
CA ALA A 273 -13.35 -13.98 14.63
C ALA A 273 -13.50 -14.53 16.06
N ALA A 274 -13.13 -15.78 16.25
CA ALA A 274 -13.08 -16.43 17.54
C ALA A 274 -11.69 -17.02 17.78
N LEU A 275 -11.22 -16.93 19.01
CA LEU A 275 -10.05 -17.67 19.44
C LEU A 275 -10.41 -19.14 19.61
N LYS A 276 -9.43 -20.03 19.43
CA LYS A 276 -9.58 -21.45 19.76
C LYS A 276 -9.40 -21.61 21.26
N PRO A 277 -10.46 -21.90 22.05
CA PRO A 277 -10.33 -22.02 23.49
C PRO A 277 -9.37 -23.17 23.84
N ASN A 278 -8.43 -22.93 24.77
CA ASN A 278 -7.40 -23.89 25.18
C ASN A 278 -6.47 -24.39 24.06
N ASN A 279 -6.47 -23.74 22.89
CA ASN A 279 -5.66 -24.13 21.73
C ASN A 279 -5.39 -22.92 20.82
N LEU A 280 -5.01 -21.78 21.42
CA LEU A 280 -4.49 -20.65 20.66
C LEU A 280 -3.28 -21.15 19.87
N GLN A 281 -3.24 -20.85 18.58
CA GLN A 281 -2.19 -21.32 17.70
C GLN A 281 -1.38 -20.11 17.26
N VAL A 282 -0.15 -20.02 17.74
CA VAL A 282 0.81 -18.97 17.35
C VAL A 282 1.98 -19.65 16.66
N GLN A 283 2.28 -19.23 15.45
CA GLN A 283 3.43 -19.68 14.68
C GLN A 283 4.39 -18.52 14.48
N ILE A 284 5.68 -18.81 14.54
CA ILE A 284 6.74 -17.84 14.32
C ILE A 284 7.48 -18.27 13.08
N TYR A 285 7.50 -17.38 12.10
CA TYR A 285 8.27 -17.52 10.87
C TYR A 285 9.50 -16.64 10.94
N TYR A 286 10.56 -17.04 10.25
CA TYR A 286 11.81 -16.31 10.17
C TYR A 286 12.18 -16.05 8.71
N ASP A 287 12.56 -14.81 8.45
CA ASP A 287 13.26 -14.40 7.25
C ASP A 287 14.60 -13.77 7.66
N PRO A 288 15.70 -14.05 6.92
CA PRO A 288 16.93 -13.30 7.08
C PRO A 288 16.72 -11.80 6.94
N THR A 289 17.63 -11.01 7.52
CA THR A 289 17.58 -9.55 7.41
C THR A 289 17.50 -9.13 5.93
N PRO A 290 16.44 -8.40 5.52
CA PRO A 290 16.29 -7.94 4.15
C PRO A 290 17.45 -7.06 3.72
N HIS A 291 17.86 -7.19 2.47
CA HIS A 291 18.91 -6.36 1.90
C HIS A 291 18.60 -5.96 0.47
N VAL A 292 19.32 -4.95 -0.01
CA VAL A 292 19.08 -4.34 -1.32
C VAL A 292 19.20 -5.40 -2.42
N LEU A 293 18.20 -5.41 -3.29
CA LEU A 293 18.14 -6.20 -4.51
C LEU A 293 18.53 -5.34 -5.71
N THR A 294 19.04 -5.99 -6.75
CA THR A 294 19.21 -5.38 -8.07
C THR A 294 17.94 -5.55 -8.90
N LEU A 295 17.78 -4.71 -9.93
CA LEU A 295 16.65 -4.83 -10.86
C LEU A 295 16.60 -6.19 -11.56
N GLY A 296 17.77 -6.75 -11.89
CA GLY A 296 17.83 -8.10 -12.45
C GLY A 296 17.33 -9.19 -11.51
N GLN A 297 17.50 -9.02 -10.20
CA GLN A 297 16.95 -9.95 -9.21
C GLN A 297 15.44 -9.76 -9.06
N THR A 298 14.95 -8.52 -8.93
CA THR A 298 13.50 -8.25 -8.74
C THR A 298 12.67 -8.70 -9.94
N SER A 299 13.17 -8.54 -11.18
CA SER A 299 12.46 -8.91 -12.41
C SER A 299 12.50 -10.42 -12.74
N ARG A 300 13.17 -11.24 -11.93
CA ARG A 300 13.19 -12.72 -12.07
C ARG A 300 12.40 -13.40 -10.96
N THR A 301 11.50 -12.65 -10.33
CA THR A 301 10.59 -13.15 -9.30
C THR A 301 9.22 -12.54 -9.52
N PHE A 302 8.17 -13.34 -9.42
CA PHE A 302 6.80 -12.89 -9.60
C PHE A 302 5.90 -13.21 -8.40
N CYS A 303 6.42 -13.94 -7.41
CA CYS A 303 5.74 -14.31 -6.18
C CYS A 303 6.72 -14.32 -5.00
N TYR A 304 6.22 -14.55 -3.79
CA TYR A 304 7.03 -14.57 -2.58
C TYR A 304 6.57 -15.71 -1.67
N ASN A 305 7.50 -16.24 -0.87
CA ASN A 305 7.18 -17.18 0.18
C ASN A 305 7.00 -16.43 1.51
N PHE A 306 6.10 -16.96 2.34
CA PHE A 306 6.21 -16.76 3.79
C PHE A 306 7.53 -17.36 4.27
N GLY A 307 8.15 -16.79 5.32
CA GLY A 307 9.46 -17.23 5.82
C GLY A 307 9.53 -18.71 6.23
N GLU A 308 10.65 -19.14 6.79
CA GLU A 308 10.74 -20.48 7.37
C GLU A 308 9.99 -20.51 8.70
N ILE A 309 9.11 -21.48 8.92
CA ILE A 309 8.51 -21.69 10.25
C ILE A 309 9.60 -22.16 11.23
N VAL A 310 9.94 -21.34 12.21
CA VAL A 310 11.02 -21.65 13.16
C VAL A 310 10.51 -22.23 14.47
N THR A 311 9.26 -21.94 14.84
CA THR A 311 8.59 -22.58 15.96
C THR A 311 7.08 -22.35 15.93
N ALA A 312 6.34 -23.14 16.71
CA ALA A 312 4.97 -22.85 17.10
C ALA A 312 4.89 -22.87 18.63
N LEU A 313 4.07 -21.99 19.19
CA LEU A 313 3.84 -21.94 20.63
C LEU A 313 2.79 -22.96 21.04
N ARG A 314 2.97 -23.52 22.23
CA ARG A 314 1.98 -24.36 22.90
C ARG A 314 1.85 -23.96 24.37
N PRO A 315 0.69 -24.23 25.01
CA PRO A 315 0.43 -23.71 26.33
C PRO A 315 1.34 -24.31 27.42
N PRO A 316 1.57 -23.58 28.52
CA PRO A 316 2.21 -24.16 29.68
C PRO A 316 1.35 -25.31 30.24
N LEU A 317 2.01 -26.33 30.79
CA LEU A 317 1.34 -27.47 31.40
C LEU A 317 1.27 -27.33 32.93
N ASP A 318 0.23 -27.92 33.52
CA ASP A 318 0.12 -28.04 34.97
C ASP A 318 1.29 -28.84 35.56
N ALA A 319 1.63 -28.55 36.82
CA ALA A 319 2.72 -29.23 37.52
C ALA A 319 2.56 -30.76 37.48
N GLY A 320 3.59 -31.45 36.97
CA GLY A 320 3.62 -32.91 36.84
C GLY A 320 3.23 -33.45 35.46
N TYR A 321 2.77 -32.58 34.55
CA TYR A 321 2.55 -32.93 33.14
C TYR A 321 3.74 -32.52 32.27
N TYR A 322 3.96 -33.25 31.18
CA TYR A 322 5.00 -32.97 30.20
C TYR A 322 4.52 -33.34 28.80
N TYR A 323 5.04 -32.63 27.80
CA TYR A 323 4.83 -32.99 26.41
C TYR A 323 5.69 -34.18 26.01
N THR A 324 5.18 -35.05 25.15
CA THR A 324 5.88 -36.28 24.72
C THR A 324 6.78 -36.07 23.50
N THR A 325 6.69 -34.91 22.85
CA THR A 325 7.48 -34.53 21.67
C THR A 325 7.84 -33.07 21.75
N ASP A 326 9.03 -32.69 21.30
CA ASP A 326 9.47 -31.30 21.21
C ASP A 326 9.45 -30.77 19.76
N ILE A 327 8.93 -31.58 18.84
CA ILE A 327 8.83 -31.25 17.42
C ILE A 327 7.42 -31.46 16.89
N PHE A 328 7.08 -30.72 15.84
CA PHE A 328 5.94 -30.97 14.98
C PHE A 328 6.37 -30.97 13.51
N THR A 329 5.58 -31.65 12.68
CA THR A 329 5.80 -31.67 11.24
C THR A 329 4.75 -30.79 10.57
N THR A 330 5.19 -29.82 9.79
CA THR A 330 4.29 -29.14 8.85
C THR A 330 4.14 -30.00 7.61
N THR A 331 2.89 -30.17 7.16
CA THR A 331 2.63 -30.76 5.86
C THR A 331 3.18 -29.82 4.79
N GLY A 332 4.20 -30.27 4.07
CA GLY A 332 4.56 -29.65 2.79
C GLY A 332 3.35 -29.70 1.85
N GLY A 333 3.15 -28.69 1.01
CA GLY A 333 1.87 -28.58 0.30
C GLY A 333 1.62 -27.32 -0.51
N GLY A 334 2.65 -26.55 -0.84
CA GLY A 334 2.48 -25.30 -1.58
C GLY A 334 3.61 -25.04 -2.54
N ASP A 335 3.32 -24.21 -3.54
CA ASP A 335 4.30 -23.69 -4.48
C ASP A 335 5.29 -22.81 -3.71
N ARG A 336 6.56 -23.14 -3.82
CA ARG A 336 7.68 -22.37 -3.31
C ARG A 336 8.21 -21.50 -4.44
N CYS A 337 8.01 -20.20 -4.28
CA CYS A 337 8.49 -19.17 -5.18
C CYS A 337 10.02 -19.15 -5.22
N PRO A 338 10.64 -18.88 -6.37
CA PRO A 338 12.05 -18.52 -6.43
C PRO A 338 12.33 -17.31 -5.53
N ASP A 339 13.42 -17.39 -4.76
CA ASP A 339 13.86 -16.29 -3.92
C ASP A 339 14.80 -15.38 -4.71
N PRO A 340 14.60 -14.04 -4.76
CA PRO A 340 15.47 -13.14 -5.52
C PRO A 340 16.92 -13.15 -5.02
N TYR A 341 17.17 -13.58 -3.78
CA TYR A 341 18.52 -13.72 -3.24
C TYR A 341 19.29 -14.89 -3.85
N ASP A 342 18.60 -15.87 -4.45
CA ASP A 342 19.23 -16.99 -5.18
C ASP A 342 19.66 -16.58 -6.60
N ILE A 343 19.17 -15.43 -7.08
CA ILE A 343 19.55 -14.86 -8.38
C ILE A 343 20.87 -14.09 -8.23
N PRO A 344 21.88 -14.31 -9.10
CA PRO A 344 23.13 -13.57 -9.03
C PRO A 344 22.92 -12.05 -9.11
N ALA A 345 23.58 -11.29 -8.25
CA ALA A 345 23.48 -9.82 -8.22
C ALA A 345 23.93 -9.13 -9.53
N LEU A 346 24.72 -9.83 -10.38
CA LEU A 346 25.13 -9.34 -11.69
C LEU A 346 24.15 -9.69 -12.81
N ALA A 347 23.02 -10.34 -12.50
CA ALA A 347 22.01 -10.68 -13.50
C ALA A 347 21.46 -9.39 -14.16
N PRO A 348 21.38 -9.34 -15.49
CA PRO A 348 20.96 -8.12 -16.18
C PRO A 348 19.47 -7.84 -15.95
N ALA A 349 19.11 -6.57 -15.81
CA ALA A 349 17.73 -6.12 -15.83
C ALA A 349 17.08 -6.31 -17.21
N PRO A 350 15.75 -6.49 -17.30
CA PRO A 350 15.07 -6.54 -18.59
C PRO A 350 15.19 -5.20 -19.34
N THR A 351 15.38 -5.27 -20.65
CA THR A 351 15.52 -4.09 -21.52
C THR A 351 14.30 -3.83 -22.40
N SER A 352 13.35 -4.76 -22.43
CA SER A 352 12.14 -4.67 -23.24
C SER A 352 10.98 -5.46 -22.60
N PRO A 353 9.72 -5.26 -23.03
CA PRO A 353 8.61 -6.10 -22.57
C PRO A 353 8.79 -7.57 -22.91
N SER A 354 9.42 -7.87 -24.05
CA SER A 354 9.68 -9.26 -24.45
C SER A 354 10.68 -9.91 -23.50
N ASP A 355 11.74 -9.19 -23.12
CA ASP A 355 12.74 -9.69 -22.17
C ASP A 355 12.10 -9.91 -20.79
N ALA A 356 11.35 -8.93 -20.29
CA ALA A 356 10.62 -9.04 -19.02
C ALA A 356 9.70 -10.26 -19.01
N TYR A 357 8.93 -10.47 -20.08
CA TYR A 357 8.05 -11.63 -20.19
C TYR A 357 8.80 -12.97 -20.21
N GLN A 358 9.98 -13.05 -20.84
CA GLN A 358 10.81 -14.26 -20.79
C GLN A 358 11.33 -14.53 -19.37
N LEU A 359 11.79 -13.50 -18.65
CA LEU A 359 12.24 -13.63 -17.26
C LEU A 359 11.11 -14.07 -16.33
N PHE A 360 9.89 -13.58 -16.56
CA PHE A 360 8.69 -14.05 -15.87
C PHE A 360 8.46 -15.55 -16.11
N LEU A 361 8.52 -16.02 -17.36
CA LEU A 361 8.36 -17.45 -17.67
C LEU A 361 9.45 -18.31 -17.01
N GLU A 362 10.71 -17.85 -17.03
CA GLU A 362 11.80 -18.52 -16.31
C GLU A 362 11.52 -18.63 -14.80
N ALA A 363 10.95 -17.58 -14.20
CA ALA A 363 10.60 -17.59 -12.78
C ALA A 363 9.44 -18.58 -12.49
N VAL A 364 8.44 -18.66 -13.37
CA VAL A 364 7.33 -19.63 -13.27
C VAL A 364 7.83 -21.06 -13.39
N ASP A 365 8.75 -21.33 -14.31
CA ASP A 365 9.33 -22.67 -14.51
C ASP A 365 10.19 -23.13 -13.32
N ASN A 366 10.67 -22.18 -12.50
CA ASN A 366 11.48 -22.44 -11.31
C ASN A 366 10.66 -22.56 -10.00
N ILE A 367 9.32 -22.56 -10.08
CA ILE A 367 8.48 -22.89 -8.93
C ILE A 367 8.79 -24.33 -8.49
N SER A 368 9.06 -24.50 -7.19
CA SER A 368 9.29 -25.81 -6.58
C SER A 368 8.18 -26.15 -5.59
N TYR A 369 8.12 -27.38 -5.10
CA TYR A 369 7.13 -27.76 -4.10
C TYR A 369 7.75 -27.74 -2.71
N ALA A 370 7.09 -27.11 -1.74
CA ALA A 370 7.55 -27.10 -0.36
C ALA A 370 7.53 -28.52 0.24
N ALA A 371 8.70 -29.00 0.65
CA ALA A 371 8.82 -30.28 1.34
C ALA A 371 8.30 -30.18 2.79
N PRO A 372 7.81 -31.28 3.38
CA PRO A 372 7.51 -31.31 4.81
C PRO A 372 8.73 -30.90 5.65
N ALA A 373 8.50 -30.08 6.67
CA ALA A 373 9.53 -29.61 7.58
C ALA A 373 9.21 -30.03 9.02
N THR A 374 10.26 -30.33 9.78
CA THR A 374 10.17 -30.64 11.21
C THR A 374 10.67 -29.46 12.01
N ASN A 375 9.79 -28.88 12.83
CA ASN A 375 10.05 -27.64 13.55
C ASN A 375 9.86 -27.84 15.06
N PRO A 376 10.61 -27.11 15.90
CA PRO A 376 10.51 -27.24 17.35
C PRO A 376 9.23 -26.58 17.89
N TRP A 377 8.65 -27.18 18.92
CA TRP A 377 7.71 -26.50 19.80
C TRP A 377 8.46 -25.55 20.75
N THR A 378 7.84 -24.42 21.06
CA THR A 378 8.23 -23.57 22.20
C THR A 378 7.11 -23.60 23.23
N ASP A 379 7.47 -23.94 24.46
CA ASP A 379 6.56 -23.92 25.60
C ASP A 379 6.40 -22.46 26.03
N ALA A 380 5.19 -21.93 25.95
CA ALA A 380 4.92 -20.57 26.38
C ALA A 380 4.90 -20.49 27.92
N ASP A 381 5.43 -19.41 28.48
CA ASP A 381 5.34 -19.09 29.90
C ASP A 381 3.91 -18.67 30.27
N VAL A 382 3.26 -17.93 29.38
CA VAL A 382 1.85 -17.55 29.44
C VAL A 382 1.23 -17.81 28.08
N MET A 383 0.14 -18.58 28.05
CA MET A 383 -0.69 -18.71 26.85
C MET A 383 -2.09 -19.13 27.25
N TYR A 384 -2.98 -18.15 27.38
CA TYR A 384 -4.37 -18.43 27.74
C TYR A 384 -5.33 -17.55 26.96
N THR A 385 -6.57 -18.01 26.87
CA THR A 385 -7.66 -17.31 26.23
C THR A 385 -8.83 -17.18 27.22
N SER A 386 -9.49 -16.02 27.22
CA SER A 386 -10.63 -15.74 28.10
C SER A 386 -11.69 -14.97 27.32
N GLY A 387 -12.74 -15.67 26.88
CA GLY A 387 -13.67 -15.13 25.88
C GLY A 387 -12.91 -14.80 24.59
N ASP A 388 -12.97 -13.54 24.17
CA ASP A 388 -12.28 -13.04 22.99
C ASP A 388 -10.84 -12.59 23.29
N LEU A 389 -10.43 -12.53 24.56
CA LEU A 389 -9.11 -12.06 24.95
C LEU A 389 -8.07 -13.18 24.86
N PHE A 390 -6.84 -12.81 24.49
CA PHE A 390 -5.66 -13.65 24.60
C PHE A 390 -4.47 -12.89 25.16
N GLU A 391 -3.57 -13.63 25.78
CA GLU A 391 -2.28 -13.16 26.26
C GLU A 391 -1.25 -14.26 26.00
N VAL A 392 -0.07 -13.84 25.55
CA VAL A 392 1.05 -14.72 25.22
C VAL A 392 2.34 -14.11 25.74
N GLU A 393 3.11 -14.92 26.47
CA GLU A 393 4.50 -14.70 26.84
C GLU A 393 5.26 -16.00 26.56
N ALA A 394 6.39 -15.92 25.84
CA ALA A 394 7.21 -17.09 25.57
C ALA A 394 8.69 -16.74 25.41
N ASP A 395 9.57 -17.43 26.15
CA ASP A 395 11.01 -17.40 25.91
C ASP A 395 11.37 -18.12 24.59
N ILE A 396 11.68 -17.31 23.57
CA ILE A 396 12.16 -17.73 22.25
C ILE A 396 13.67 -17.50 22.07
N SER A 397 14.43 -17.30 23.15
CA SER A 397 15.87 -17.02 23.11
C SER A 397 16.65 -18.10 22.36
N SER A 398 16.23 -19.36 22.46
CA SER A 398 16.86 -20.47 21.74
C SER A 398 16.70 -20.36 20.22
N ILE A 399 15.55 -19.84 19.76
CA ILE A 399 15.26 -19.57 18.36
C ILE A 399 16.11 -18.39 17.88
N ILE A 400 16.17 -17.32 18.65
CA ILE A 400 16.99 -16.14 18.34
C ILE A 400 18.48 -16.48 18.31
N HIS A 401 18.97 -17.28 19.25
CA HIS A 401 20.36 -17.73 19.26
C HIS A 401 20.73 -18.51 17.98
N ARG A 402 19.79 -19.28 17.43
CA ARG A 402 20.00 -20.06 16.21
C ARG A 402 19.97 -19.21 14.95
N HIS A 403 19.03 -18.26 14.86
CA HIS A 403 18.73 -17.55 13.63
C HIS A 403 19.37 -16.15 13.56
N GLY A 404 19.58 -15.47 14.69
CA GLY A 404 20.21 -14.15 14.77
C GLY A 404 19.27 -13.01 14.39
N SER A 405 19.84 -11.93 13.84
CA SER A 405 19.05 -10.77 13.39
C SER A 405 18.26 -11.09 12.11
N GLY A 406 17.00 -10.65 12.07
CA GLY A 406 16.13 -10.89 10.92
C GLY A 406 14.69 -10.46 11.18
N VAL A 407 13.77 -10.98 10.40
CA VAL A 407 12.33 -10.69 10.55
C VAL A 407 11.65 -11.92 11.13
N TYR A 408 11.07 -11.75 12.30
CA TYR A 408 10.27 -12.75 12.99
C TYR A 408 8.80 -12.43 12.78
N SER A 409 8.15 -13.16 11.89
CA SER A 409 6.73 -12.94 11.58
C SER A 409 5.86 -13.77 12.52
N ILE A 410 5.11 -13.09 13.38
CA ILE A 410 4.19 -13.67 14.35
C ILE A 410 2.83 -13.84 13.68
N VAL A 411 2.39 -15.09 13.58
CA VAL A 411 1.13 -15.47 12.95
C VAL A 411 0.21 -16.06 13.99
N VAL A 412 -0.93 -15.41 14.22
CA VAL A 412 -1.97 -15.89 15.15
C VAL A 412 -3.09 -16.50 14.34
N TRP A 413 -3.44 -17.74 14.69
CA TRP A 413 -4.53 -18.49 14.08
C TRP A 413 -5.75 -18.56 14.99
N GLY A 414 -6.92 -18.41 14.40
CA GLY A 414 -8.21 -18.49 15.07
C GLY A 414 -9.25 -19.16 14.20
N ILE A 415 -10.51 -18.80 14.42
CA ILE A 415 -11.65 -19.19 13.60
C ILE A 415 -12.24 -17.90 13.03
N ALA A 416 -12.36 -17.80 11.71
CA ALA A 416 -13.08 -16.72 11.04
C ALA A 416 -13.99 -17.33 9.98
N HIS A 417 -15.22 -16.81 9.83
CA HIS A 417 -16.22 -17.35 8.89
C HIS A 417 -16.48 -18.87 9.02
N GLY A 418 -16.31 -19.42 10.23
CA GLY A 418 -16.57 -20.85 10.52
C GLY A 418 -15.43 -21.80 10.17
N GLU A 419 -14.28 -21.29 9.73
CA GLU A 419 -13.10 -22.09 9.40
C GLU A 419 -11.84 -21.61 10.14
N THR A 420 -10.81 -22.46 10.19
CA THR A 420 -9.51 -22.04 10.74
C THR A 420 -8.89 -21.04 9.78
N ALA A 421 -8.59 -19.85 10.27
CA ALA A 421 -7.99 -18.78 9.49
C ALA A 421 -6.92 -18.07 10.29
N GLN A 422 -6.01 -17.44 9.57
CA GLN A 422 -5.11 -16.47 10.16
C GLN A 422 -5.92 -15.25 10.60
N ILE A 423 -5.70 -14.77 11.83
CA ILE A 423 -6.42 -13.64 12.40
C ILE A 423 -5.52 -12.44 12.73
N ALA A 424 -4.21 -12.65 12.82
CA ALA A 424 -3.20 -11.61 12.90
C ALA A 424 -1.91 -12.02 12.17
N GLU A 425 -1.19 -11.01 11.68
CA GLU A 425 0.11 -11.15 11.03
C GLU A 425 0.99 -9.95 11.37
N VAL A 426 2.12 -10.19 12.04
CA VAL A 426 3.04 -9.12 12.41
C VAL A 426 4.48 -9.50 12.09
N ALA A 427 5.10 -8.78 11.16
CA ALA A 427 6.54 -8.89 10.92
C ALA A 427 7.34 -8.03 11.91
N LEU A 428 8.04 -8.69 12.84
CA LEU A 428 8.90 -8.04 13.82
C LEU A 428 10.35 -8.06 13.34
N PHE A 429 10.94 -6.88 13.14
CA PHE A 429 12.35 -6.76 12.77
C PHE A 429 13.17 -6.78 14.05
N TYR A 430 14.02 -7.78 14.20
CA TYR A 430 14.79 -8.03 15.41
C TYR A 430 16.29 -7.87 15.15
N ASP A 431 16.97 -7.16 16.04
CA ASP A 431 18.42 -7.05 16.05
C ASP A 431 18.99 -7.78 17.27
N ALA A 432 19.70 -8.89 17.03
CA ALA A 432 20.32 -9.70 18.06
C ALA A 432 21.47 -9.00 18.80
N VAL A 433 22.07 -7.96 18.23
CA VAL A 433 23.09 -7.14 18.89
C VAL A 433 22.45 -6.20 19.91
N LEU A 434 21.31 -5.60 19.55
CA LEU A 434 20.56 -4.68 20.43
C LEU A 434 19.64 -5.43 21.40
N GLY A 435 19.34 -6.70 21.14
CA GLY A 435 18.52 -7.55 22.00
C GLY A 435 17.03 -7.24 21.94
N GLY A 436 16.53 -6.58 20.89
CA GLY A 436 15.15 -6.12 20.81
C GLY A 436 14.60 -5.99 19.40
N THR A 437 13.27 -5.89 19.29
CA THR A 437 12.63 -5.47 18.04
C THR A 437 12.77 -3.98 17.83
N TYR A 438 12.73 -3.58 16.58
CA TYR A 438 12.63 -2.20 16.18
C TYR A 438 11.52 -2.08 15.14
N HIS A 439 10.60 -1.15 15.37
CA HIS A 439 9.56 -0.83 14.43
C HIS A 439 10.17 0.08 13.36
N TRP A 440 10.33 -0.42 12.13
CA TRP A 440 10.61 0.49 11.02
C TRP A 440 9.33 1.25 10.67
N LEU A 441 9.03 2.30 11.41
CA LEU A 441 8.09 3.29 10.91
C LEU A 441 8.88 4.22 9.99
N ASP A 442 8.58 4.05 8.70
CA ASP A 442 8.85 4.91 7.55
C ASP A 442 10.10 4.58 6.71
N ASP A 443 9.85 4.26 5.44
CA ASP A 443 10.72 3.69 4.41
C ASP A 443 12.24 3.94 4.57
N LEU A 444 13.04 2.88 4.68
CA LEU A 444 14.49 2.92 4.45
C LEU A 444 15.32 3.94 5.28
N HIS A 445 14.82 4.35 6.46
CA HIS A 445 15.58 5.20 7.36
C HIS A 445 16.22 4.40 8.51
N TRP A 446 17.44 3.90 8.29
CA TRP A 446 18.35 3.33 9.31
C TRP A 446 18.76 4.32 10.42
N ASN A 447 17.94 5.33 10.69
CA ASN A 447 18.30 6.57 11.39
C ASN A 447 17.32 6.92 12.50
N THR A 448 16.28 6.09 12.69
CA THR A 448 15.32 6.26 13.77
C THR A 448 15.68 5.37 14.94
N PHE A 449 15.69 5.93 16.16
CA PHE A 449 15.94 5.15 17.37
C PHE A 449 15.15 5.71 18.55
N ARG A 450 14.94 4.87 19.56
CA ARG A 450 14.45 5.31 20.87
C ARG A 450 15.65 5.48 21.79
N GLY A 451 15.77 6.65 22.38
CA GLY A 451 16.85 6.95 23.33
C GLY A 451 16.33 7.58 24.60
N LYS A 452 17.12 7.50 25.66
CA LYS A 452 16.81 8.17 26.92
C LYS A 452 17.22 9.63 26.83
N LEU A 453 16.28 10.54 27.01
CA LEU A 453 16.57 11.98 27.11
C LEU A 453 17.30 12.25 28.43
N THR A 454 18.62 12.42 28.38
CA THR A 454 19.44 12.68 29.57
C THR A 454 19.39 14.15 29.97
N ARG A 455 19.33 15.08 28.98
CA ARG A 455 19.27 16.51 29.26
C ARG A 455 18.72 17.32 28.09
N ILE A 456 17.95 18.37 28.38
CA ILE A 456 17.62 19.43 27.42
C ILE A 456 18.74 20.49 27.49
N VAL A 457 19.49 20.70 26.41
CA VAL A 457 20.62 21.63 26.39
C VAL A 457 20.16 23.07 26.15
N ASN A 458 19.32 23.26 25.14
CA ASN A 458 18.66 24.52 24.79
C ASN A 458 17.38 24.19 23.98
N VAL A 459 16.79 25.19 23.31
CA VAL A 459 15.53 25.02 22.56
C VAL A 459 15.62 24.00 21.42
N ASP A 460 16.71 24.01 20.65
CA ASP A 460 16.91 23.13 19.50
C ASP A 460 17.90 22.00 19.76
N THR A 461 18.44 21.81 20.96
CA THR A 461 19.48 20.81 21.21
C THR A 461 19.15 19.96 22.44
N LEU A 462 19.11 18.66 22.22
CA LEU A 462 18.80 17.64 23.23
C LEU A 462 19.98 16.68 23.37
N GLU A 463 20.20 16.20 24.58
CA GLU A 463 21.16 15.16 24.90
C GLU A 463 20.40 13.84 25.12
N ILE A 464 20.66 12.86 24.26
CA ILE A 464 19.93 11.59 24.19
C ILE A 464 20.99 10.48 24.15
N ASP A 465 20.94 9.55 25.12
CA ASP A 465 21.97 8.53 25.33
C ASP A 465 23.41 9.11 25.31
N ASP A 466 23.60 10.22 26.01
CA ASP A 466 24.87 10.95 26.15
C ASP A 466 25.45 11.52 24.83
N LYS A 467 24.60 11.70 23.80
CA LYS A 467 24.95 12.37 22.53
C LYS A 467 24.06 13.57 22.27
N LEU A 468 24.64 14.59 21.61
CA LEU A 468 23.92 15.82 21.27
C LEU A 468 23.25 15.72 19.90
N TYR A 469 21.95 16.00 19.89
CA TYR A 469 21.12 16.08 18.69
C TYR A 469 20.50 17.46 18.58
N ARG A 470 20.62 18.07 17.40
CA ARG A 470 20.00 19.35 17.07
C ARG A 470 18.69 19.11 16.33
N LEU A 471 17.63 19.85 16.66
CA LEU A 471 16.35 19.77 16.00
C LEU A 471 16.49 20.30 14.57
N ALA A 472 16.17 19.45 13.59
CA ALA A 472 16.20 19.82 12.19
C ALA A 472 15.07 20.82 11.85
N LEU A 473 15.23 21.54 10.73
CA LEU A 473 14.24 22.40 10.07
C LEU A 473 13.84 23.69 10.82
N ILE A 474 14.37 23.95 12.01
CA ILE A 474 13.98 25.12 12.81
C ILE A 474 15.13 26.12 12.99
N ASP A 475 14.80 27.40 12.93
CA ASP A 475 15.67 28.52 13.29
C ASP A 475 15.22 29.08 14.65
N VAL A 476 16.13 29.05 15.62
CA VAL A 476 15.84 29.44 17.00
C VAL A 476 16.24 30.89 17.23
N PRO A 477 15.34 31.74 17.77
CA PRO A 477 15.66 33.13 18.05
C PRO A 477 16.76 33.27 19.12
N PRO A 478 17.48 34.39 19.18
CA PRO A 478 18.52 34.61 20.19
C PRO A 478 18.00 34.48 21.62
N SER A 479 18.84 34.04 22.55
CA SER A 479 18.45 33.71 23.94
C SER A 479 17.93 34.90 24.78
N TYR A 480 18.07 36.12 24.30
CA TYR A 480 17.52 37.33 24.93
C TYR A 480 16.12 37.69 24.42
N ASP A 481 15.61 36.99 23.41
CA ASP A 481 14.28 37.20 22.84
C ASP A 481 13.21 36.50 23.70
N ALA A 482 12.05 37.13 23.85
CA ALA A 482 10.91 36.54 24.54
C ALA A 482 10.43 35.24 23.84
N ALA A 483 10.55 35.16 22.52
CA ALA A 483 10.23 33.96 21.75
C ALA A 483 11.09 32.76 22.16
N TYR A 484 12.37 32.97 22.48
CA TYR A 484 13.26 31.91 22.96
C TYR A 484 12.79 31.31 24.29
N HIS A 485 12.36 32.15 25.23
CA HIS A 485 11.85 31.69 26.52
C HIS A 485 10.52 30.93 26.39
N ASN A 486 9.65 31.35 25.48
CA ASN A 486 8.40 30.64 25.21
C ASN A 486 8.66 29.28 24.53
N ALA A 487 9.57 29.23 23.56
CA ALA A 487 10.01 27.99 22.93
C ALA A 487 10.63 27.02 23.95
N THR A 488 11.42 27.54 24.91
CA THR A 488 11.99 26.73 26.00
C THR A 488 10.90 26.04 26.83
N ASN A 489 9.81 26.75 27.14
CA ASN A 489 8.68 26.18 27.89
C ASN A 489 7.98 25.06 27.11
N ILE A 490 7.85 25.18 25.78
CA ILE A 490 7.26 24.14 24.94
C ILE A 490 8.10 22.86 25.02
N VAL A 491 9.43 22.97 24.88
CA VAL A 491 10.34 21.82 24.95
C VAL A 491 10.29 21.15 26.32
N GLN A 492 10.35 21.92 27.40
CA GLN A 492 10.32 21.38 28.77
C GLN A 492 9.00 20.69 29.13
N ASN A 493 7.88 21.17 28.57
CA ASN A 493 6.57 20.57 28.79
C ASN A 493 6.33 19.32 27.92
N ALA A 494 6.87 19.31 26.70
CA ALA A 494 6.75 18.17 25.79
C ALA A 494 7.68 17.02 26.23
N CYS A 495 8.92 17.35 26.61
CA CYS A 495 9.99 16.39 26.83
C CYS A 495 10.41 16.36 28.30
N LEU A 496 9.95 15.34 29.03
CA LEU A 496 10.31 15.17 30.44
C LEU A 496 11.72 14.58 30.56
N PRO A 497 12.59 15.08 31.45
CA PRO A 497 13.89 14.46 31.73
C PRO A 497 13.74 12.97 32.09
N ASP A 498 14.74 12.16 31.71
CA ASP A 498 14.77 10.70 31.88
C ASP A 498 13.68 9.91 31.13
N SER A 499 12.88 10.56 30.26
CA SER A 499 11.90 9.87 29.42
C SER A 499 12.53 9.26 28.17
N ILE A 500 11.87 8.25 27.61
CA ILE A 500 12.20 7.70 26.31
C ILE A 500 11.61 8.61 25.23
N VAL A 501 12.46 9.03 24.29
CA VAL A 501 12.11 9.86 23.14
C VAL A 501 12.43 9.10 21.87
N HIS A 502 11.66 9.38 20.81
CA HIS A 502 11.96 8.86 19.48
C HIS A 502 12.73 9.91 18.71
N VAL A 503 13.77 9.49 18.01
CA VAL A 503 14.68 10.38 17.27
C VAL A 503 14.74 9.89 15.83
N HIS A 504 14.74 10.79 14.86
CA HIS A 504 14.95 10.51 13.45
C HIS A 504 16.09 11.39 12.92
N ILE A 505 17.25 10.79 12.67
CA ILE A 505 18.49 11.49 12.27
C ILE A 505 18.45 11.89 10.78
N ASP A 506 18.93 13.11 10.48
CA ASP A 506 19.18 13.63 9.13
C ASP A 506 20.55 13.17 8.59
N ARG A 507 20.58 12.33 7.55
CA ARG A 507 21.84 11.89 6.91
C ARG A 507 22.55 12.98 6.12
N GLY A 508 21.82 14.01 5.66
CA GLY A 508 22.42 15.11 4.91
C GLY A 508 23.36 15.96 5.77
N GLN A 509 23.24 15.86 7.10
CA GLN A 509 23.87 16.77 8.05
C GLN A 509 24.35 16.04 9.32
N MET A 510 25.32 15.14 9.17
CA MET A 510 25.88 14.31 10.25
C MET A 510 26.95 15.02 11.12
N ASP A 511 27.22 16.31 10.91
CA ASP A 511 28.15 17.05 11.76
C ASP A 511 27.61 17.14 13.19
N ALA A 512 28.47 16.96 14.19
CA ALA A 512 28.04 17.07 15.60
C ALA A 512 27.83 18.55 15.98
N PRO A 513 26.69 18.93 16.59
CA PRO A 513 25.55 18.09 16.96
C PRO A 513 24.69 17.68 15.75
N VAL A 514 24.34 16.39 15.70
CA VAL A 514 23.65 15.77 14.54
C VAL A 514 22.22 16.30 14.43
N HIS A 515 21.79 16.68 13.22
CA HIS A 515 20.42 17.16 13.02
C HIS A 515 19.41 16.00 13.04
N ALA A 516 18.26 16.19 13.68
CA ALA A 516 17.24 15.17 13.83
C ALA A 516 15.83 15.74 14.06
N GLN A 517 14.79 14.98 13.70
CA GLN A 517 13.43 15.15 14.22
C GLN A 517 13.29 14.40 15.56
N VAL A 518 12.52 14.93 16.51
CA VAL A 518 12.37 14.32 17.83
C VAL A 518 10.91 14.29 18.26
N TRP A 519 10.46 13.14 18.75
CA TRP A 519 9.15 12.95 19.36
C TRP A 519 9.32 12.65 20.83
N CYS A 520 8.62 13.44 21.64
CA CYS A 520 8.51 13.22 23.08
C CYS A 520 7.10 12.71 23.35
N LYS A 521 6.97 11.40 23.64
CA LYS A 521 5.69 10.68 23.60
C LYS A 521 5.05 10.83 22.21
N ASP A 522 3.81 11.32 22.14
CA ASP A 522 3.07 11.53 20.89
C ASP A 522 3.27 12.95 20.30
N ILE A 523 4.16 13.76 20.88
CA ILE A 523 4.38 15.15 20.45
C ILE A 523 5.60 15.20 19.55
N HIS A 524 5.40 15.56 18.28
CA HIS A 524 6.49 15.93 17.39
C HIS A 524 6.99 17.34 17.73
N LEU A 525 8.24 17.44 18.20
CA LEU A 525 8.73 18.62 18.90
C LEU A 525 8.87 19.85 17.99
N GLN A 526 9.37 19.66 16.76
CA GLN A 526 9.50 20.72 15.77
C GLN A 526 8.13 21.28 15.36
N SER A 527 7.09 20.44 15.28
CA SER A 527 5.71 20.90 15.05
C SER A 527 5.21 21.75 16.18
N ALA A 528 5.38 21.29 17.41
CA ALA A 528 4.94 22.04 18.57
C ALA A 528 5.61 23.43 18.64
N LEU A 529 6.90 23.51 18.25
CA LEU A 529 7.65 24.77 18.21
C LEU A 529 7.18 25.70 17.08
N LEU A 530 7.03 25.18 15.86
CA LEU A 530 6.59 25.96 14.69
C LEU A 530 5.14 26.43 14.83
N ASP A 531 4.23 25.56 15.29
CA ASP A 531 2.83 25.90 15.52
C ASP A 531 2.65 26.88 16.70
N GLY A 532 3.59 26.87 17.65
CA GLY A 532 3.69 27.86 18.71
C GLY A 532 4.06 29.27 18.20
N GLY A 533 4.56 29.40 16.96
CA GLY A 533 4.94 30.68 16.37
C GLY A 533 6.11 31.37 17.09
N HIS A 534 6.97 30.59 17.73
CA HIS A 534 8.13 31.08 18.51
C HIS A 534 9.48 30.70 17.91
N VAL A 535 9.47 29.91 16.84
CA VAL A 535 10.61 29.59 15.99
C VAL A 535 10.16 29.69 14.54
N ASP A 536 11.10 29.91 13.63
CA ASP A 536 10.84 29.93 12.18
C ASP A 536 11.45 28.70 11.51
N PHE A 537 11.15 28.48 10.22
CA PHE A 537 11.86 27.47 9.44
C PHE A 537 13.30 27.93 9.14
N ASP A 538 14.27 27.05 9.38
CA ASP A 538 15.63 27.26 8.88
C ASP A 538 15.66 26.97 7.37
N PHE A 539 15.75 28.03 6.58
CA PHE A 539 15.73 27.97 5.13
C PHE A 539 16.93 27.23 4.52
N VAL A 540 18.09 27.25 5.19
CA VAL A 540 19.29 26.55 4.74
C VAL A 540 19.11 25.05 4.97
N GLN A 541 18.62 24.67 6.15
CA GLN A 541 18.28 23.28 6.45
C GLN A 541 17.19 22.76 5.52
N CYS A 542 16.14 23.55 5.26
CA CYS A 542 15.06 23.18 4.35
C CYS A 542 15.52 22.70 2.96
N ARG A 543 16.62 23.27 2.45
CA ARG A 543 17.19 22.89 1.14
C ARG A 543 18.10 21.66 1.21
N ALA A 544 18.71 21.43 2.37
CA ALA A 544 19.80 20.47 2.53
C ALA A 544 19.39 19.18 3.27
N THR A 545 18.34 19.23 4.08
CA THR A 545 17.85 18.10 4.87
C THR A 545 17.07 17.10 4.03
N GLU A 546 17.23 15.81 4.34
CA GLU A 546 16.36 14.76 3.79
C GLU A 546 15.01 14.68 4.51
N LEU A 547 14.85 15.34 5.67
CA LEU A 547 13.67 15.26 6.54
C LEU A 547 12.51 16.21 6.14
N LYS A 548 12.62 16.86 4.98
CA LYS A 548 11.62 17.84 4.49
C LYS A 548 10.29 17.22 4.04
N GLY A 549 10.25 15.90 3.80
CA GLY A 549 9.08 15.19 3.26
C GLY A 549 7.82 15.35 4.12
N ASP A 550 7.99 15.48 5.43
CA ASP A 550 6.88 15.61 6.39
C ASP A 550 6.32 17.05 6.48
N TRP A 551 6.92 18.00 5.75
CA TRP A 551 6.78 19.44 6.00
C TRP A 551 6.44 20.23 4.74
N VAL A 552 5.15 20.24 4.37
CA VAL A 552 4.59 20.96 3.20
C VAL A 552 4.92 22.47 3.17
N ARG A 553 5.29 23.06 4.32
CA ARG A 553 5.61 24.49 4.48
C ARG A 553 7.10 24.82 4.32
N CYS A 554 7.97 23.83 4.18
CA CYS A 554 9.39 24.02 3.92
C CYS A 554 9.57 24.52 2.46
N PRO A 555 10.01 25.77 2.23
CA PRO A 555 9.91 26.43 0.91
C PRO A 555 10.95 26.00 -0.13
#